data_AF-A0A951H101-F1
#
_entry.id   AF-A0A951H101-F1
#
_cell.length_a   1.000
_cell.length_b   1.000
_cell.length_c   1.000
_cell.angle_alpha   90.00
_cell.angle_beta   90.00
_cell.angle_gamma   90.00
#
_symmetry.space_group_name_H-M   'P 1'
#
loop_
_entity.id
_entity.type
_entity.pdbx_description
1 polymer ?
#
loop_
_entity_poly.entity_id
_entity_poly.type
_entity_poly.pdbx_seq_one_letter_code
_entity_poly.pdbx_strand_id
1 'polypeptide(L)' 'MNEREIRELAAILVNEHGEEALKVAEARRLQHADARASDAFRLWSSIASAAALLLAHRPERARRC' A
#
# COMPACT_ATOMS: atom_id res chain seq x y z
N MET A 1 14.37 -3.18 -4.07
CA MET A 1 13.63 -3.47 -2.82
C MET A 1 12.97 -4.82 -3.00
N ASN A 2 13.20 -5.75 -2.08
CA ASN A 2 12.63 -7.09 -2.14
C ASN A 2 11.18 -7.08 -1.62
N GLU A 3 10.48 -8.19 -1.80
CA GLU A 3 9.06 -8.30 -1.41
C GLU A 3 8.84 -8.14 0.10
N ARG A 4 9.78 -8.61 0.92
CA ARG A 4 9.70 -8.47 2.39
C ARG A 4 9.74 -7.00 2.80
N GLU A 5 10.69 -6.23 2.26
CA GLU A 5 10.83 -4.79 2.53
C GLU A 5 9.58 -4.02 2.09
N ILE A 6 8.95 -4.39 0.97
CA ILE A 6 7.69 -3.80 0.51
C ILE A 6 6.56 -4.05 1.52
N ARG A 7 6.44 -5.28 2.03
CA ARG A 7 5.41 -5.62 3.02
C ARG A 7 5.66 -4.89 4.35
N GLU A 8 6.91 -4.82 4.81
CA GLU A 8 7.29 -4.09 6.02
C GLU A 8 6.97 -2.59 5.89
N LEU A 9 7.32 -1.97 4.76
CA LEU A 9 6.98 -0.57 4.48
C LEU A 9 5.46 -0.35 4.43
N ALA A 10 4.73 -1.21 3.73
CA ALA A 10 3.26 -1.12 3.65
C ALA A 10 2.61 -1.25 5.04
N ALA A 11 3.15 -2.13 5.90
CA ALA A 11 2.69 -2.28 7.28
C ALA A 11 2.92 -1.02 8.11
N ILE A 12 4.09 -0.39 8.01
CA ILE A 12 4.39 0.88 8.67
C ILE A 12 3.41 1.96 8.22
N LEU A 13 3.28 2.16 6.90
CA LEU A 13 2.42 3.20 6.33
C LEU A 13 0.95 3.01 6.70
N VAL A 14 0.43 1.78 6.64
CA VAL A 14 -0.96 1.48 7.03
C VAL A 14 -1.15 1.61 8.55
N ASN A 15 -0.12 1.34 9.37
CA ASN A 15 -0.16 1.58 10.80
C ASN A 15 -0.24 3.06 11.17
N GLU A 16 0.53 3.91 10.48
CA GLU A 16 0.59 5.34 10.76
C GLU A 16 -0.57 6.13 10.13
N HIS A 17 -1.00 5.75 8.92
CA HIS A 17 -1.92 6.55 8.10
C HIS A 17 -3.20 5.83 7.69
N GLY A 18 -3.37 4.55 8.04
CA GLY A 18 -4.59 3.79 7.74
C GLY A 18 -4.89 3.72 6.24
N GLU A 19 -6.13 4.04 5.87
CA GLU A 19 -6.59 4.00 4.47
C GLU A 19 -5.92 5.05 3.57
N GLU A 20 -5.41 6.15 4.14
CA GLU A 20 -4.73 7.18 3.34
C GLU A 20 -3.43 6.65 2.70
N ALA A 21 -2.76 5.70 3.35
CA ALA A 21 -1.59 5.03 2.79
C ALA A 21 -1.91 4.32 1.47
N LEU A 22 -3.06 3.64 1.40
CA LEU A 22 -3.52 2.98 0.18
C LEU A 22 -3.85 4.00 -0.91
N LYS A 23 -4.60 5.06 -0.58
CA LYS A 23 -4.97 6.11 -1.56
C LYS A 23 -3.76 6.77 -2.18
N VAL A 24 -2.74 7.09 -1.37
CA VAL A 24 -1.49 7.68 -1.87
C VAL A 24 -0.74 6.71 -2.77
N ALA A 25 -0.62 5.44 -2.38
CA ALA A 25 0.05 4.42 -3.20
C ALA A 25 -0.66 4.22 -4.56
N GLU A 26 -1.99 4.22 -4.57
CA GLU A 26 -2.78 4.14 -5.80
C GLU A 26 -2.63 5.39 -6.67
N ALA A 27 -2.66 6.59 -6.09
CA ALA A 27 -2.44 7.83 -6.82
C ALA A 27 -1.06 7.85 -7.48
N ARG A 28 -0.01 7.41 -6.77
CA ARG A 28 1.35 7.28 -7.33
C ARG A 28 1.42 6.23 -8.42
N ARG A 29 0.76 5.08 -8.24
CA ARG A 29 0.66 4.06 -9.30
C ARG A 29 0.02 4.62 -10.57
N LEU A 30 -1.04 5.43 -10.43
CA LEU A 30 -1.73 6.07 -11.55
C LEU A 30 -0.85 7.14 -12.25
N GLN A 31 -0.01 7.87 -11.52
CA GLN A 31 0.98 8.79 -12.11
C GLN A 31 1.96 8.09 -13.07
N HIS A 32 2.17 6.77 -12.90
CA HIS A 32 3.05 5.97 -13.76
C HIS A 32 2.26 5.03 -14.69
N ALA A 33 0.95 5.22 -14.87
CA ALA A 33 0.08 4.28 -15.60
C ALA A 33 0.46 4.10 -17.07
N ASP A 34 1.03 5.13 -17.70
CA ASP A 34 1.50 5.08 -19.10
C ASP A 34 2.80 4.26 -19.24
N ALA A 35 3.53 4.07 -18.15
CA ALA A 35 4.79 3.33 -18.09
C ALA A 35 4.64 2.08 -17.19
N ARG A 36 3.71 1.18 -17.53
CA ARG A 36 3.40 -0.02 -16.73
C ARG A 36 4.59 -0.96 -16.50
N ALA A 37 5.57 -0.95 -17.41
CA ALA A 37 6.79 -1.74 -17.28
C ALA A 37 7.86 -1.08 -16.38
N SER A 38 7.67 0.19 -16.00
CA SER A 38 8.62 0.92 -15.17
C SER A 38 8.69 0.35 -13.75
N ASP A 39 9.89 0.45 -13.15
CA ASP A 39 10.10 0.02 -11.78
C ASP A 39 9.25 0.82 -10.79
N ALA A 40 9.01 2.11 -11.08
CA ALA A 40 8.13 2.95 -10.28
C ALA A 40 6.68 2.43 -10.27
N PHE A 41 6.13 2.10 -11.45
CA PHE A 41 4.78 1.52 -11.54
C PHE A 41 4.69 0.20 -10.77
N ARG A 42 5.67 -0.69 -10.96
CA ARG A 42 5.71 -1.99 -10.28
C ARG A 42 5.79 -1.83 -8.75
N LEU A 43 6.68 -0.96 -8.27
CA LEU A 43 6.84 -0.67 -6.85
C LEU A 43 5.54 -0.16 -6.23
N TRP A 44 4.93 0.89 -6.81
CA TRP A 44 3.69 1.46 -6.28
C TRP A 44 2.51 0.50 -6.39
N SER A 45 2.49 -0.37 -7.42
CA SER A 45 1.52 -1.45 -7.50
C SER A 45 1.68 -2.46 -6.37
N SER A 46 2.91 -2.90 -6.08
CA SER A 46 3.16 -3.84 -4.98
C SER A 46 2.84 -3.24 -3.62
N ILE A 47 3.17 -1.97 -3.38
CA ILE A 47 2.82 -1.27 -2.13
C ILE A 47 1.30 -1.15 -1.98
N ALA A 48 0.58 -0.74 -3.04
CA ALA A 48 -0.88 -0.63 -3.00
C ALA A 48 -1.54 -1.98 -2.72
N SER A 49 -1.09 -3.06 -3.38
CA SER A 49 -1.60 -4.41 -3.13
C SER A 49 -1.34 -4.87 -1.69
N ALA A 50 -0.13 -4.65 -1.16
CA ALA A 50 0.20 -5.01 0.22
C ALA A 50 -0.64 -4.20 1.24
N ALA A 51 -0.82 -2.90 1.02
CA ALA A 51 -1.62 -2.03 1.87
C ALA A 51 -3.10 -2.46 1.86
N ALA A 52 -3.67 -2.78 0.69
CA ALA A 52 -5.04 -3.26 0.56
C ALA A 52 -5.25 -4.58 1.31
N LEU A 53 -4.30 -5.53 1.21
CA LEU A 53 -4.35 -6.77 1.98
C LEU A 53 -4.33 -6.50 3.48
N LEU A 54 -3.44 -5.64 3.96
CA LEU A 54 -3.35 -5.31 5.39
C LEU A 54 -4.64 -4.67 5.93
N LEU A 55 -5.24 -3.75 5.16
CA LEU A 55 -6.50 -3.12 5.52
C LEU A 55 -7.66 -4.12 5.53
N ALA A 56 -7.72 -5.03 4.55
CA ALA A 56 -8.74 -6.08 4.49
C ALA A 56 -8.64 -7.09 5.66
N HIS A 57 -7.43 -7.32 6.18
CA HIS A 57 -7.18 -8.26 7.29
C HIS A 57 -7.15 -7.57 8.66
N ARG A 58 -7.38 -6.26 8.75
CA ARG A 58 -7.54 -5.61 10.06
C ARG A 58 -8.88 -6.04 10.67
N PRO A 59 -8.91 -6.81 11.77
CA PRO A 59 -10.14 -6.90 12.55
C PRO A 59 -10.46 -5.48 13.01
N GLU A 60 -11.70 -5.04 12.85
CA GLU A 60 -12.20 -3.73 13.31
C GLU A 60 -11.74 -3.46 14.75
N ARG A 61 -10.58 -2.83 14.93
CA ARG A 61 -10.03 -2.49 16.24
C ARG A 61 -10.71 -1.23 16.81
N ALA A 62 -11.98 -1.01 16.44
CA ALA A 62 -12.76 0.18 16.72
C ALA A 62 -14.24 -0.12 17.05
N ARG A 63 -14.59 -1.34 17.47
CA ARG A 63 -15.88 -1.62 18.13
C ARG A 63 -15.79 -1.64 19.66
N ARG A 64 -14.77 -0.98 20.23
CA ARG A 64 -14.64 -0.74 21.68
C ARG A 64 -13.91 0.57 21.92
N CYS A 65 -14.67 1.66 22.01
CA CYS A 65 -14.88 2.44 23.23
C CYS A 65 -16.09 3.36 23.02
#